data_AF-A0A958W691-F1
#
_entry.id   AF-A0A958W691-F1
#
_cell.length_a   1.000
_cell.length_b   1.000
_cell.length_c   1.000
_cell.angle_alpha   90.00
_cell.angle_beta   90.00
_cell.angle_gamma   90.00
#
_symmetry.space_group_name_H-M   'P 1'
#
loop_
_entity.id
_entity.type
_entity.pdbx_description
1 polymer ?
#
loop_
_entity_poly.entity_id
_entity_poly.type
_entity_poly.pdbx_seq_one_letter_code
_entity_poly.pdbx_strand_id
1 'polypeptide(L)' 'MQVIDREQEKKEILNKYRALLRDCRRSVTRHDKQQIRKAFNTAMEAHMDMRRKSGEPYIFHPLAVARIAA' A
#
# COMPACT_ATOMS: atom_id res chain seq x y z
N MET A 1 17.00 -19.78 -0.24
CA MET A 1 15.65 -19.38 0.21
C MET A 1 15.78 -17.99 0.83
N GLN A 2 15.14 -16.96 0.26
CA GLN A 2 15.21 -15.61 0.85
C GLN A 2 14.52 -15.64 2.21
N VAL A 3 15.17 -15.09 3.23
CA VAL A 3 14.57 -14.92 4.56
C VAL A 3 13.58 -13.76 4.45
N ILE A 4 12.29 -14.06 4.60
CA ILE A 4 11.23 -13.04 4.55
C ILE A 4 11.09 -12.44 5.95
N ASP A 5 11.52 -11.18 6.12
CA ASP A 5 11.26 -10.39 7.32
C ASP A 5 9.89 -9.71 7.20
N ARG A 6 8.88 -10.32 7.84
CA ARG A 6 7.49 -9.84 7.79
C ARG A 6 7.29 -8.51 8.53
N GLU A 7 8.10 -8.21 9.54
CA GLU A 7 7.98 -6.96 10.29
C GLU A 7 8.52 -5.79 9.48
N GLN A 8 9.67 -5.98 8.83
CA GLN A 8 10.22 -5.00 7.90
C GLN A 8 9.25 -4.77 6.72
N GLU A 9 8.68 -5.84 6.17
CA GLU A 9 7.70 -5.77 5.08
C GLU A 9 6.47 -4.95 5.47
N LYS A 10 5.89 -5.23 6.65
CA LYS A 10 4.75 -4.47 7.19
C LYS A 10 5.09 -2.99 7.39
N LYS A 11 6.29 -2.70 7.88
CA LYS A 11 6.78 -1.31 8.04
C LYS A 11 6.87 -0.60 6.69
N GLU A 12 7.38 -1.26 5.66
CA GLU A 12 7.48 -0.71 4.31
C GLU A 12 6.12 -0.45 3.66
N ILE A 13 5.16 -1.38 3.80
CA ILE A 13 3.78 -1.20 3.35
C ILE A 13 3.18 0.07 3.97
N LEU A 14 3.30 0.21 5.30
CA LEU A 14 2.78 1.38 6.02
C LEU A 14 3.46 2.68 5.57
N ASN A 15 4.77 2.65 5.30
CA ASN A 15 5.49 3.81 4.81
C ASN A 15 5.04 4.23 3.41
N LYS A 16 4.80 3.28 2.50
CA LYS A 16 4.26 3.54 1.16
C LYS A 16 2.84 4.09 1.22
N TYR A 17 1.97 3.55 2.08
CA TYR A 17 0.63 4.08 2.31
C TYR A 17 0.65 5.51 2.87
N ARG A 18 1.51 5.80 3.84
CA ARG A 18 1.68 7.18 4.35
C ARG A 18 2.20 8.13 3.27
N ALA A 19 3.04 7.66 2.36
CA ALA A 19 3.51 8.47 1.23
C ALA A 19 2.34 8.84 0.30
N LEU A 20 1.49 7.88 -0.06
CA LEU A 20 0.25 8.15 -0.82
C LEU A 20 -0.60 9.24 -0.16
N LEU A 21 -0.85 9.15 1.14
CA LEU A 21 -1.65 10.16 1.85
C LEU A 21 -1.00 11.56 1.87
N ARG A 22 0.35 11.63 1.82
CA ARG A 22 1.07 12.90 1.73
C ARG A 22 0.95 13.50 0.32
N ASP A 23 1.07 12.67 -0.70
CA ASP A 23 0.96 13.07 -2.11
C ASP A 23 -0.45 13.63 -2.37
N CYS A 24 -1.50 12.96 -1.88
CA CYS A 24 -2.89 13.43 -1.98
C CYS A 24 -3.24 14.64 -1.11
N ARG A 25 -2.38 15.13 -0.20
CA ARG A 25 -2.76 16.02 0.92
C ARG A 25 -3.52 17.29 0.48
N ARG A 26 -3.22 17.81 -0.72
CA ARG A 26 -3.80 19.06 -1.25
C ARG A 26 -5.08 18.85 -2.06
N SER A 27 -5.33 17.62 -2.52
CA SER A 27 -6.39 17.29 -3.49
C SER A 27 -7.56 16.51 -2.89
N VAL A 28 -7.45 16.05 -1.63
CA VAL A 28 -8.45 15.14 -1.03
C VAL A 28 -9.06 15.67 0.26
N THR A 29 -10.37 15.50 0.39
CA THR A 29 -11.15 15.87 1.59
C THR A 29 -10.97 14.85 2.71
N ARG A 30 -11.57 15.11 3.88
CA ARG A 30 -11.62 14.14 4.98
C ARG A 30 -12.38 12.87 4.59
N HIS A 31 -13.46 13.01 3.82
CA HIS A 31 -14.24 11.86 3.33
C HIS A 31 -13.39 11.00 2.39
N ASP A 32 -12.66 11.62 1.47
CA ASP A 32 -11.80 10.90 0.53
C ASP A 32 -10.68 10.14 1.24
N LYS A 33 -10.09 10.72 2.29
CA LYS A 33 -9.12 10.00 3.14
C LYS A 33 -9.71 8.75 3.80
N GLN A 34 -10.98 8.78 4.18
CA GLN A 34 -11.65 7.58 4.70
C GLN A 34 -11.84 6.53 3.60
N GLN A 35 -12.21 6.94 2.39
CA GLN A 35 -12.32 6.03 1.24
C GLN A 35 -10.96 5.43 0.87
N ILE A 36 -9.90 6.23 0.82
CA ILE A 36 -8.52 5.75 0.57
C ILE A 36 -8.11 4.72 1.64
N ARG A 37 -8.42 4.98 2.91
CA ARG A 37 -8.13 4.02 3.99
C ARG A 37 -8.89 2.71 3.81
N LYS A 38 -10.18 2.79 3.45
CA LYS A 38 -11.00 1.61 3.19
C LYS A 38 -10.44 0.80 2.02
N ALA A 39 -10.12 1.46 0.90
CA ALA A 39 -9.53 0.83 -0.28
C ALA A 39 -8.18 0.18 0.03
N PHE A 40 -7.33 0.85 0.82
CA PHE A 40 -6.07 0.28 1.29
C PHE A 40 -6.26 -1.00 2.10
N ASN A 41 -7.20 -1.01 3.06
CA ASN A 41 -7.49 -2.20 3.86
C ASN A 41 -8.01 -3.36 2.98
N THR A 42 -8.93 -3.07 2.05
CA THR A 42 -9.44 -4.07 1.10
C THR A 42 -8.32 -4.65 0.23
N ALA A 43 -7.41 -3.81 -0.29
CA ALA A 43 -6.28 -4.28 -1.08
C ALA A 43 -5.29 -5.10 -0.24
N MET A 44 -5.04 -4.72 1.01
CA MET A 44 -4.20 -5.46 1.95
C MET A 44 -4.75 -6.87 2.21
N GLU A 45 -6.04 -6.99 2.47
CA GLU A 45 -6.71 -8.28 2.70
C GLU A 45 -6.68 -9.14 1.43
N ALA A 46 -7.04 -8.56 0.28
CA ALA A 46 -7.08 -9.29 -0.99
C ALA A 46 -5.71 -9.80 -1.46
N HIS A 47 -4.61 -9.18 -1.01
CA HIS A 47 -3.26 -9.49 -1.45
C HIS A 47 -2.34 -10.04 -0.34
N MET A 48 -2.88 -10.41 0.83
CA MET A 48 -2.07 -10.75 2.01
C MET A 48 -1.08 -11.90 1.80
N ASP A 49 -1.47 -12.92 1.04
CA ASP A 49 -0.62 -14.09 0.73
C ASP A 49 -0.04 -14.06 -0.69
N MET A 50 -0.28 -12.98 -1.42
CA MET A 50 0.16 -12.84 -2.81
C MET A 50 1.55 -12.24 -2.90
N ARG A 51 2.41 -12.87 -3.71
CA ARG A 51 3.75 -12.38 -4.03
C ARG A 51 3.97 -12.30 -5.54
N ARG A 52 4.81 -11.37 -5.98
CA ARG A 52 5.24 -11.28 -7.39
C ARG A 52 6.32 -12.33 -7.67
N LYS A 53 6.66 -12.52 -8.95
CA LYS A 53 7.75 -13.42 -9.38
C LYS A 53 9.11 -13.06 -8.73
N SER A 54 9.31 -11.79 -8.38
CA SER A 54 10.51 -11.31 -7.67
C SER A 54 10.57 -11.69 -6.19
N GLY A 55 9.47 -12.19 -5.61
CA GLY A 55 9.34 -12.51 -4.18
C GLY A 55 8.79 -11.36 -3.33
N GLU A 56 8.63 -10.15 -3.88
CA GLU A 56 8.05 -9.01 -3.16
C GLU A 56 6.52 -9.15 -2.98
N PRO A 57 5.95 -8.54 -1.93
CA PRO A 57 4.50 -8.50 -1.72
C PRO A 57 3.76 -7.88 -2.88
N TYR A 58 2.67 -8.52 -3.30
CA TYR A 58 1.89 -8.03 -4.42
C TYR A 58 1.28 -6.64 -4.15
N ILE A 59 0.95 -6.34 -2.89
CA ILE A 59 0.39 -5.04 -2.46
C ILE A 59 1.26 -3.82 -2.83
N PHE A 60 2.57 -4.02 -3.02
CA PHE A 60 3.45 -2.93 -3.47
C PHE A 60 3.04 -2.37 -4.83
N HIS A 61 2.50 -3.21 -5.72
CA HIS A 61 2.10 -2.78 -7.06
C HIS A 61 0.87 -1.85 -7.02
N PRO A 62 -0.29 -2.22 -6.43
CA PRO A 62 -1.43 -1.31 -6.30
C PRO A 62 -1.09 0.00 -5.57
N LEU A 63 -0.23 -0.04 -4.54
CA LEU A 63 0.22 1.17 -3.86
C LEU A 63 1.06 2.08 -4.77
N ALA A 64 1.94 1.51 -5.60
CA ALA A 64 2.71 2.29 -6.56
C ALA A 64 1.80 2.94 -7.62
N VAL A 65 0.84 2.19 -8.16
CA VAL A 65 -0.16 2.70 -9.11
C VAL A 65 -0.96 3.85 -8.49
N ALA A 66 -1.47 3.68 -7.27
CA ALA A 66 -2.21 4.72 -6.56
C ALA A 66 -1.39 6.00 -6.37
N ARG A 67 -0.08 5.89 -6.08
CA ARG A 67 0.80 7.07 -5.94
C ARG A 67 1.07 7.79 -7.25
N ILE A 68 1.09 7.09 -8.40
CA ILE A 68 1.23 7.73 -9.71
C ILE A 68 -0.01 8.55 -10.06
N ALA A 69 -1.19 8.10 -9.60
CA ALA A 69 -2.46 8.76 -9.85
C ALA A 69 -2.84 9.87 -8.82
N ALA A 70 -2.07 10.01 -7.74
CA ALA A 70 -2.35 10.87 -6.58
C ALA A 70 -1.99 12.34 -6.79
#